data_AF-Q3IZ04-F1
#
_entry.id   AF-Q3IZ04-F1
#
_cell.length_a   1.000
_cell.length_b   1.000
_cell.length_c   1.000
_cell.angle_alpha   90.00
_cell.angle_beta   90.00
_cell.angle_gamma   90.00
#
_symmetry.space_group_name_H-M   'P 1'
#
loop_
_entity.id
_entity.type
_entity.pdbx_description
1 polymer ?
#
loop_
_entity_poly.entity_id
_entity_poly.type
_entity_poly.pdbx_seq_one_letter_code
_entity_poly.pdbx_strand_id
1 'polypeptide(L)'
;MPLGLQLRLSLLFTAFLYLGPFLAGLGGHPWPVVPPFVALFTLWTMVMRPAHWPADPAGWREPQALARAAATVALQGGLVLLLLAVGRGTAGLLPGPVAIEISLPLTLALLSIPFSRLTLEPERLAFAHGYLDEVPEELAVELESQRADRLVAPFFRLPDETDEAELMARLVALAPAVTSAALLDALDRGLAEARDGSLAARRALILQATSVAAADTCPGRAEPVRALRVAGSDRGLLHLLTLRLQDLLEQRPQAEPDCPSITALRAAATHATALDRMGLRRGASRAA
;
A
#
# COMPACT_ATOMS: atom_id res chain seq x y z
N MET A 1 10.43 -7.82 18.85
CA MET A 1 10.25 -6.37 19.01
C MET A 1 8.97 -5.96 18.27
N PRO A 2 8.08 -5.09 18.82
CA PRO A 2 6.86 -4.71 18.12
C PRO A 2 7.19 -3.93 16.84
N LEU A 3 6.46 -4.18 15.74
CA LEU A 3 6.72 -3.64 14.40
C LEU A 3 6.86 -2.10 14.40
N GLY A 4 6.01 -1.41 15.18
CA GLY A 4 6.05 0.05 15.31
C GLY A 4 7.32 0.58 15.96
N LEU A 5 7.97 -0.20 16.84
CA LEU A 5 9.21 0.21 17.51
C LEU A 5 10.43 -0.03 16.61
N GLN A 6 10.41 -1.09 15.79
CA GLN A 6 11.44 -1.33 14.75
C GLN A 6 11.45 -0.20 13.71
N LEU A 7 10.28 0.22 13.24
CA LEU A 7 10.15 1.33 12.28
C LEU A 7 10.65 2.67 12.86
N ARG A 8 10.30 2.97 14.11
CA ARG A 8 10.77 4.19 14.79
C ARG A 8 12.29 4.21 14.98
N LEU A 9 12.89 3.08 15.33
CA LEU A 9 14.33 2.95 15.45
C LEU A 9 15.04 3.07 14.10
N SER A 10 14.48 2.46 13.05
CA SER A 10 14.98 2.61 11.67
C SER A 10 15.03 4.07 11.23
N LEU A 11 13.93 4.80 11.45
CA LEU A 11 13.83 6.24 11.14
C LEU A 11 14.85 7.05 11.95
N LEU A 12 15.02 6.71 13.23
CA LEU A 12 15.98 7.38 14.11
C LEU A 12 17.42 7.19 13.63
N PHE A 13 17.84 5.97 13.30
CA PHE A 13 19.20 5.74 12.82
C PHE A 13 19.44 6.33 11.44
N THR A 14 18.44 6.26 10.56
CA THR A 14 18.51 6.94 9.25
C THR A 14 18.64 8.46 9.44
N ALA A 15 17.94 9.03 10.42
CA ALA A 15 18.09 10.44 10.78
C ALA A 15 19.52 10.76 11.28
N PHE A 16 20.18 9.87 12.04
CA PHE A 16 21.57 10.08 12.46
C PHE A 16 22.55 10.15 11.30
N LEU A 17 22.32 9.37 10.22
CA LEU A 17 23.12 9.45 9.00
C LEU A 17 23.00 10.84 8.35
N TYR A 18 21.78 11.38 8.25
CA TYR A 18 21.53 12.71 7.69
C TYR A 18 21.98 13.85 8.61
N LEU A 19 21.93 13.63 9.92
CA LEU A 19 22.30 14.63 10.91
C LEU A 19 23.80 14.93 10.88
N GLY A 20 24.64 13.96 10.52
CA GLY A 20 26.08 14.16 10.33
C GLY A 20 26.43 15.34 9.40
N PRO A 21 26.18 15.27 8.08
CA PRO A 21 26.51 16.35 7.16
C PRO A 21 25.78 17.66 7.48
N PHE A 22 24.57 17.60 8.04
CA PHE A 22 23.87 18.79 8.54
C PHE A 22 24.65 19.49 9.68
N LEU A 23 25.05 18.75 10.73
CA LEU A 23 25.84 19.28 11.83
C LEU A 23 27.21 19.77 11.37
N ALA A 24 27.81 19.08 10.40
CA ALA A 24 29.06 19.54 9.81
C ALA A 24 28.90 20.89 9.08
N GLY A 25 27.75 21.11 8.45
CA GLY A 25 27.38 22.39 7.86
C GLY A 25 27.13 23.45 8.93
N LEU A 26 26.41 23.09 9.99
CA LEU A 26 26.14 23.96 11.13
C LEU A 26 27.42 24.44 11.82
N GLY A 27 28.41 23.55 11.96
CA GLY A 27 29.74 23.84 12.51
C GLY A 27 30.67 24.60 11.58
N GLY A 28 30.26 24.90 10.34
CA GLY A 28 31.06 25.67 9.39
C GLY A 28 32.31 24.96 8.88
N HIS A 29 32.36 23.62 8.91
CA HIS A 29 33.53 22.85 8.47
C HIS A 29 33.86 23.08 6.99
N PRO A 30 35.14 22.92 6.57
CA PRO A 30 35.54 23.17 5.19
C PRO A 30 35.09 22.06 4.23
N TRP A 31 35.06 22.37 2.92
CA TRP A 31 34.65 21.45 1.84
C TRP A 31 35.31 20.06 1.81
N PRO A 32 36.56 19.84 2.26
CA PRO A 32 37.15 18.50 2.32
C PRO A 32 36.40 17.49 3.21
N VAL A 33 35.39 17.93 3.96
CA VAL A 33 34.49 17.05 4.71
C VAL A 33 33.47 16.31 3.82
N VAL A 34 33.25 16.74 2.58
CA VAL A 34 32.24 16.13 1.70
C VAL A 34 32.57 14.67 1.34
N PRO A 35 33.78 14.33 0.84
CA PRO A 35 34.10 12.97 0.44
C PRO A 35 33.85 11.89 1.51
N PRO A 36 34.23 12.07 2.80
CA PRO A 36 33.95 11.05 3.80
C PRO A 36 32.44 10.85 4.04
N PHE A 37 31.62 11.90 4.02
CA PHE A 37 30.17 11.75 4.11
C PHE A 37 29.58 11.02 2.89
N VAL A 38 30.03 11.36 1.68
CA VAL A 38 29.58 10.65 0.47
C VAL A 38 29.95 9.17 0.53
N ALA A 39 31.16 8.86 1.02
CA ALA A 39 31.59 7.48 1.23
C ALA A 39 30.71 6.75 2.26
N LEU A 40 30.35 7.41 3.38
CA LEU A 40 29.46 6.83 4.39
C LEU A 40 28.05 6.58 3.86
N PHE A 41 27.47 7.51 3.09
CA PHE A 41 26.15 7.33 2.49
C PHE A 41 26.17 6.24 1.42
N THR A 42 27.23 6.16 0.61
CA THR A 42 27.40 5.10 -0.39
C THR A 42 27.60 3.74 0.28
N LEU A 43 28.38 3.68 1.35
CA LEU A 43 28.53 2.47 2.15
C LEU A 43 27.20 2.06 2.78
N TRP A 44 26.43 3.03 3.28
CA TRP A 44 25.09 2.77 3.80
C TRP A 44 24.15 2.20 2.72
N THR A 45 24.18 2.71 1.48
CA THR A 45 23.36 2.13 0.39
C THR A 45 23.85 0.74 -0.03
N MET A 46 25.16 0.49 -0.05
CA MET A 46 25.72 -0.86 -0.24
C MET A 46 25.21 -1.83 0.83
N VAL A 47 25.20 -1.38 2.08
CA VAL A 47 24.74 -2.17 3.21
C VAL A 47 23.23 -2.34 3.17
N MET A 48 22.42 -1.35 2.82
CA MET A 48 20.96 -1.46 2.86
C MET A 48 20.34 -2.06 1.60
N ARG A 49 20.98 -1.88 0.45
CA ARG A 49 20.49 -2.33 -0.86
C ARG A 49 21.56 -3.17 -1.58
N PRO A 50 21.98 -4.31 -1.01
CA PRO A 50 23.06 -5.12 -1.59
C PRO A 50 22.75 -5.57 -3.03
N ALA A 51 21.47 -5.75 -3.38
CA ALA A 51 21.03 -6.12 -4.72
C ALA A 51 21.35 -5.07 -5.82
N HIS A 52 21.48 -3.79 -5.45
CA HIS A 52 21.80 -2.73 -6.41
C HIS A 52 23.31 -2.69 -6.76
N TRP A 53 24.13 -3.49 -6.07
CA TRP A 53 25.57 -3.52 -6.23
C TRP A 53 26.01 -4.87 -6.77
N PRO A 54 26.98 -4.92 -7.70
CA PRO A 54 27.48 -6.18 -8.22
C PRO A 54 28.12 -7.01 -7.10
N ALA A 55 27.60 -8.23 -6.90
CA ALA A 55 28.17 -9.18 -5.95
C ALA A 55 29.54 -9.71 -6.43
N ASP A 56 29.69 -9.86 -7.74
CA ASP A 56 30.90 -10.39 -8.36
C ASP A 56 31.83 -9.28 -8.87
N PRO A 57 33.17 -9.43 -8.72
CA PRO A 57 34.15 -8.48 -9.26
C PRO A 57 34.03 -8.27 -10.77
N ALA A 58 33.54 -9.28 -11.50
CA ALA A 58 33.31 -9.19 -12.94
C ALA A 58 32.15 -8.25 -13.29
N GLY A 59 31.08 -8.23 -12.50
CA GLY A 59 29.91 -7.37 -12.72
C GLY A 59 30.23 -5.88 -12.56
N TRP A 60 31.29 -5.52 -11.83
CA TRP A 60 31.79 -4.15 -11.74
C TRP A 60 32.37 -3.60 -13.04
N ARG A 61 32.68 -4.46 -14.02
CA ARG A 61 33.15 -4.04 -15.34
C ARG A 61 32.01 -3.77 -16.32
N GLU A 62 30.78 -4.14 -15.97
CA GLU A 62 29.63 -3.87 -16.82
C GLU A 62 29.33 -2.37 -16.83
N PRO A 63 29.20 -1.75 -18.02
CA PRO A 63 28.99 -0.31 -18.13
C PRO A 63 27.68 0.13 -17.45
N GLN A 64 26.67 -0.72 -17.43
CA GLN A 64 25.40 -0.44 -16.74
C GLN A 64 25.54 -0.43 -15.21
N ALA A 65 26.38 -1.31 -14.65
CA ALA A 65 26.65 -1.33 -13.21
C ALA A 65 27.45 -0.09 -12.79
N LEU A 66 28.45 0.30 -13.58
CA LEU A 66 29.23 1.52 -13.36
C LEU A 66 28.36 2.77 -13.46
N ALA A 67 27.48 2.86 -14.46
CA ALA A 67 26.55 3.97 -14.60
C ALA A 67 25.61 4.10 -13.40
N ARG A 68 25.07 2.97 -12.90
CA ARG A 68 24.21 2.94 -11.71
C ARG A 68 24.98 3.33 -10.44
N ALA A 69 26.19 2.81 -10.25
CA ALA A 69 27.05 3.18 -9.14
C ALA A 69 27.39 4.67 -9.17
N ALA A 70 27.78 5.20 -10.33
CA ALA A 70 28.10 6.62 -10.51
C ALA A 70 26.88 7.51 -10.26
N ALA A 71 25.70 7.14 -10.78
CA ALA A 71 24.46 7.86 -10.51
C ALA A 71 24.10 7.86 -9.03
N THR A 72 24.27 6.72 -8.36
CA THR A 72 24.05 6.60 -6.91
C THR A 72 25.00 7.52 -6.15
N VAL A 73 26.31 7.46 -6.43
CA VAL A 73 27.32 8.33 -5.80
C VAL A 73 27.02 9.81 -6.06
N ALA A 74 26.61 10.17 -7.27
CA ALA A 74 26.23 11.54 -7.61
C ALA A 74 25.01 12.02 -6.82
N LEU A 75 23.97 11.18 -6.69
CA LEU A 75 22.78 11.48 -5.91
C LEU A 75 23.10 11.62 -4.42
N GLN A 76 23.91 10.71 -3.86
CA GLN A 76 24.38 10.81 -2.48
C GLN A 76 25.24 12.07 -2.26
N GLY A 77 26.10 12.40 -3.21
CA GLY A 77 26.87 13.64 -3.23
C GLY A 77 25.97 14.88 -3.18
N GLY A 78 24.97 14.95 -4.05
CA GLY A 78 23.99 16.03 -4.08
C GLY A 78 23.24 16.17 -2.74
N LEU A 79 22.82 15.05 -2.15
CA LEU A 79 22.16 15.05 -0.85
C LEU A 79 23.07 15.55 0.28
N VAL A 80 24.32 15.08 0.33
CA VAL A 80 25.32 15.55 1.32
C VAL A 80 25.56 17.05 1.17
N LEU A 81 25.72 17.54 -0.06
CA LEU A 81 25.89 18.97 -0.35
C LEU A 81 24.67 19.79 0.09
N LEU A 82 23.47 19.29 -0.18
CA LEU A 82 22.22 19.91 0.26
C LEU A 82 22.15 20.01 1.79
N LEU A 83 22.43 18.92 2.50
CA LEU A 83 22.41 18.89 3.97
C LEU A 83 23.46 19.84 4.57
N LEU A 84 24.65 19.90 3.99
CA LEU A 84 25.70 20.85 4.36
C LEU A 84 25.26 22.30 4.11
N ALA A 85 24.63 22.58 2.97
CA ALA A 85 24.14 23.91 2.62
C ALA A 85 23.03 24.37 3.56
N VAL A 86 22.08 23.47 3.88
CA VAL A 86 21.02 23.73 4.86
C VAL A 86 21.62 23.99 6.24
N GLY A 87 22.56 23.14 6.70
CA GLY A 87 23.24 23.34 7.98
C GLY A 87 23.98 24.68 8.07
N ARG A 88 24.70 25.08 7.01
CA ARG A 88 25.35 26.40 6.92
C ARG A 88 24.34 27.55 6.91
N GLY A 89 23.23 27.39 6.19
CA GLY A 89 22.13 28.35 6.18
C GLY A 89 21.56 28.57 7.57
N THR A 90 21.35 27.48 8.33
CA THR A 90 20.91 27.55 9.73
C THR A 90 21.96 28.17 10.65
N ALA A 91 23.25 27.90 10.44
CA ALA A 91 24.33 28.52 11.22
C ALA A 91 24.32 30.05 11.12
N GLY A 92 24.04 30.57 9.92
CA GLY A 92 23.94 32.03 9.69
C GLY A 92 22.79 32.71 10.42
N LEU A 93 21.78 31.95 10.89
CA LEU A 93 20.66 32.47 11.68
C LEU A 93 20.94 32.49 13.19
N LEU A 94 22.00 31.82 13.65
CA LEU A 94 22.34 31.74 15.06
C LEU A 94 23.22 32.93 15.49
N PRO A 95 23.04 33.46 16.71
CA PRO A 95 23.74 34.67 17.17
C PRO A 95 25.24 34.46 17.49
N GLY A 96 25.80 33.28 17.22
CA GLY A 96 27.21 32.98 17.47
C GLY A 96 27.68 31.70 16.78
N PRO A 97 29.00 31.51 16.63
CA PRO A 97 29.56 30.33 15.98
C PRO A 97 29.28 29.08 16.83
N VAL A 98 28.65 28.07 16.23
CA VAL A 98 28.47 26.76 16.87
C VAL A 98 29.75 25.96 16.65
N ALA A 99 30.58 25.84 17.68
CA ALA A 99 31.79 25.03 17.62
C ALA A 99 31.42 23.54 17.74
N ILE A 100 31.25 22.88 16.60
CA ILE A 100 31.06 21.43 16.52
C ILE A 100 32.40 20.82 16.13
N GLU A 101 32.85 19.81 16.88
CA GLU A 101 34.05 19.05 16.50
C GLU A 101 33.70 18.06 15.40
N ILE A 102 34.52 17.94 14.36
CA ILE A 102 34.20 17.12 13.18
C ILE A 102 34.05 15.63 13.49
N SER A 103 34.71 15.17 14.55
CA SER A 103 34.62 13.80 15.05
C SER A 103 33.19 13.42 15.41
N LEU A 104 32.38 14.35 15.93
CA LEU A 104 31.00 14.10 16.35
C LEU A 104 30.05 13.83 15.16
N PRO A 105 29.92 14.71 14.15
CA PRO A 105 29.15 14.43 12.94
C PRO A 105 29.54 13.14 12.23
N LEU A 106 30.85 12.85 12.18
CA LEU A 106 31.36 11.68 11.47
C LEU A 106 31.08 10.38 12.23
N THR A 107 31.30 10.37 13.55
CA THR A 107 30.99 9.20 14.39
C THR A 107 29.49 8.93 14.42
N LEU A 108 28.65 9.97 14.46
CA LEU A 108 27.20 9.82 14.40
C LEU A 108 26.75 9.16 13.09
N ALA A 109 27.26 9.65 11.96
CA ALA A 109 26.97 9.06 10.65
C ALA A 109 27.52 7.64 10.51
N LEU A 110 28.72 7.37 11.02
CA LEU A 110 29.33 6.04 10.99
C LEU A 110 28.57 5.04 11.84
N LEU A 111 28.18 5.40 13.07
CA LEU A 111 27.43 4.54 14.00
C LEU A 111 26.04 4.21 13.49
N SER A 112 25.41 5.10 12.70
CA SER A 112 24.13 4.81 12.06
C SER A 112 24.16 3.49 11.28
N ILE A 113 25.25 3.20 10.55
CA ILE A 113 25.36 2.03 9.67
C ILE A 113 25.18 0.69 10.42
N PRO A 114 26.00 0.35 11.45
CA PRO A 114 25.83 -0.89 12.21
C PRO A 114 24.52 -0.89 13.01
N PHE A 115 24.09 0.25 13.58
CA PHE A 115 22.85 0.30 14.35
C PHE A 115 21.61 0.04 13.50
N SER A 116 21.57 0.55 12.27
CA SER A 116 20.51 0.21 11.33
C SER A 116 20.50 -1.28 11.01
N ARG A 117 21.67 -1.93 10.83
CA ARG A 117 21.73 -3.39 10.62
C ARG A 117 21.31 -4.21 11.84
N LEU A 118 21.57 -3.73 13.06
CA LEU A 118 21.18 -4.43 14.29
C LEU A 118 19.68 -4.33 14.58
N THR A 119 19.02 -3.27 14.12
CA THR A 119 17.59 -3.04 14.40
C THR A 119 16.65 -3.44 13.28
N LEU A 120 17.17 -3.61 12.06
CA LEU A 120 16.38 -4.04 10.92
C LEU A 120 16.71 -5.49 10.54
N GLU A 121 15.71 -6.36 10.68
CA GLU A 121 15.74 -7.68 10.05
C GLU A 121 15.77 -7.46 8.52
N PRO A 122 16.81 -7.92 7.80
CA PRO A 122 16.96 -7.65 6.37
C PRO A 122 15.80 -8.21 5.53
N GLU A 123 15.17 -9.30 5.99
CA GLU A 123 13.98 -9.89 5.35
C GLU A 123 12.73 -8.99 5.46
N ARG A 124 12.55 -8.29 6.58
CA ARG A 124 11.42 -7.36 6.78
C ARG A 124 11.60 -6.04 6.05
N LEU A 125 12.85 -5.61 5.82
CA LEU A 125 13.16 -4.46 4.97
C LEU A 125 13.04 -4.77 3.48
N ALA A 126 13.49 -5.94 3.04
CA ALA A 126 13.25 -6.38 1.66
C ALA A 126 11.74 -6.38 1.35
N PHE A 127 10.92 -6.79 2.31
CA PHE A 127 9.45 -6.71 2.24
C PHE A 127 8.89 -5.27 2.21
N ALA A 128 9.53 -4.31 2.90
CA ALA A 128 9.04 -2.93 3.02
C ALA A 128 9.64 -1.94 2.00
N HIS A 129 10.82 -2.22 1.44
CA HIS A 129 11.58 -1.31 0.56
C HIS A 129 11.88 -1.93 -0.82
N GLY A 130 11.88 -3.26 -0.96
CA GLY A 130 11.94 -3.93 -2.26
C GLY A 130 10.66 -3.83 -3.08
N TYR A 131 9.59 -3.27 -2.49
CA TYR A 131 8.26 -3.16 -3.11
C TYR A 131 8.06 -1.95 -4.03
N LEU A 132 8.93 -0.92 -3.94
CA LEU A 132 8.68 0.37 -4.59
C LEU A 132 9.53 0.67 -5.84
N ASP A 133 10.70 0.04 -6.02
CA ASP A 133 11.60 0.42 -7.12
C ASP A 133 11.82 -0.69 -8.18
N GLU A 134 11.61 -1.98 -7.90
CA GLU A 134 11.97 -3.07 -8.83
C GLU A 134 11.02 -4.29 -8.77
N VAL A 135 9.71 -4.08 -8.61
CA VAL A 135 8.76 -5.19 -8.76
C VAL A 135 8.26 -5.18 -10.22
N PRO A 136 8.48 -6.24 -11.01
CA PRO A 136 7.78 -6.42 -12.29
C PRO A 136 6.28 -6.18 -12.06
N GLU A 137 5.62 -5.43 -12.92
CA GLU A 137 4.21 -5.02 -12.75
C GLU A 137 3.31 -6.21 -12.36
N GLU A 138 3.60 -7.39 -12.93
CA GLU A 138 2.95 -8.67 -12.63
C GLU A 138 3.08 -9.09 -11.15
N LEU A 139 4.27 -9.00 -10.58
CA LEU A 139 4.52 -9.37 -9.19
C LEU A 139 3.93 -8.33 -8.23
N ALA A 140 3.82 -7.06 -8.63
CA ALA A 140 3.21 -5.98 -7.83
C ALA A 140 1.70 -6.18 -7.73
N VAL A 141 1.07 -6.53 -8.85
CA VAL A 141 -0.35 -6.91 -8.91
C VAL A 141 -0.61 -8.14 -8.06
N GLU A 142 0.24 -9.17 -8.13
CA GLU A 142 0.10 -10.37 -7.31
C GLU A 142 0.22 -10.08 -5.82
N LEU A 143 1.12 -9.19 -5.45
CA LEU A 143 1.39 -8.78 -4.09
C LEU A 143 0.27 -7.90 -3.49
N GLU A 144 -0.24 -6.94 -4.26
CA GLU A 144 -1.44 -6.16 -3.88
C GLU A 144 -2.66 -7.08 -3.76
N SER A 145 -2.80 -8.03 -4.68
CA SER A 145 -3.83 -9.06 -4.67
C SER A 145 -3.77 -9.93 -3.39
N GLN A 146 -2.60 -10.45 -3.03
CA GLN A 146 -2.41 -11.21 -1.79
C GLN A 146 -2.70 -10.38 -0.53
N ARG A 147 -2.35 -9.08 -0.55
CA ARG A 147 -2.65 -8.17 0.54
C ARG A 147 -4.16 -7.93 0.66
N ALA A 148 -4.84 -7.69 -0.46
CA ALA A 148 -6.28 -7.52 -0.51
C ALA A 148 -7.01 -8.77 0.00
N ASP A 149 -6.57 -9.98 -0.39
CA ASP A 149 -7.14 -11.25 0.07
C ASP A 149 -7.06 -11.38 1.60
N ARG A 150 -5.92 -11.02 2.21
CA ARG A 150 -5.75 -11.03 3.67
C ARG A 150 -6.65 -10.01 4.38
N LEU A 151 -6.82 -8.83 3.79
CA LEU A 151 -7.64 -7.76 4.35
C LEU A 151 -9.14 -8.05 4.25
N VAL A 152 -9.56 -8.80 3.23
CA VAL A 152 -10.96 -9.19 3.02
C VAL A 152 -11.35 -10.45 3.79
N ALA A 153 -10.40 -11.34 4.11
CA ALA A 153 -10.64 -12.57 4.87
C ALA A 153 -11.57 -12.43 6.11
N PRO A 154 -11.53 -11.35 6.91
CA PRO A 154 -12.45 -11.14 8.02
C PRO A 154 -13.94 -11.05 7.60
N PHE A 155 -14.26 -10.52 6.42
CA PHE A 155 -15.65 -10.40 5.95
C PHE A 155 -16.34 -11.76 5.77
N PHE A 156 -15.58 -12.80 5.41
CA PHE A 156 -16.09 -14.16 5.29
C PHE A 156 -16.35 -14.85 6.63
N ARG A 157 -15.87 -14.26 7.73
CA ARG A 157 -16.08 -14.77 9.10
C ARG A 157 -17.13 -13.96 9.86
N LEU A 158 -17.66 -12.90 9.27
CA LEU A 158 -18.69 -12.08 9.88
C LEU A 158 -20.02 -12.84 9.92
N PRO A 159 -20.83 -12.68 10.99
CA PRO A 159 -22.19 -13.17 11.01
C PRO A 159 -23.01 -12.57 9.86
N ASP A 160 -23.91 -13.36 9.27
CA ASP A 160 -24.75 -12.89 8.15
C ASP A 160 -25.71 -11.75 8.56
N GLU A 161 -26.00 -11.64 9.86
CA GLU A 161 -26.82 -10.59 10.48
C GLU A 161 -26.07 -9.27 10.69
N THR A 162 -24.79 -9.18 10.30
CA THR A 162 -24.00 -7.94 10.46
C THR A 162 -24.70 -6.76 9.79
N ASP A 163 -24.77 -5.64 10.50
CA ASP A 163 -25.45 -4.44 10.03
C ASP A 163 -24.71 -3.78 8.85
N GLU A 164 -25.47 -3.13 7.98
CA GLU A 164 -24.94 -2.44 6.81
C GLU A 164 -23.99 -1.31 7.18
N ALA A 165 -24.31 -0.53 8.22
CA ALA A 165 -23.46 0.56 8.68
C ALA A 165 -22.11 0.05 9.20
N GLU A 166 -22.10 -1.12 9.85
CA GLU A 166 -20.85 -1.75 10.30
C GLU A 166 -20.02 -2.25 9.12
N LEU A 167 -20.64 -2.90 8.12
CA LEU A 167 -19.95 -3.32 6.90
C LEU A 167 -19.33 -2.12 6.16
N MET A 168 -20.09 -1.04 6.01
CA MET A 168 -19.60 0.20 5.42
C MET A 168 -18.43 0.80 6.21
N ALA A 169 -18.54 0.89 7.53
CA ALA A 169 -17.45 1.42 8.36
C ALA A 169 -16.16 0.61 8.20
N ARG A 170 -16.27 -0.73 8.10
CA ARG A 170 -15.12 -1.61 7.84
C ARG A 170 -14.54 -1.41 6.44
N LEU A 171 -15.38 -1.28 5.41
CA LEU A 171 -14.91 -0.99 4.04
C LEU A 171 -14.18 0.36 3.96
N VAL A 172 -14.73 1.40 4.58
CA VAL A 172 -14.09 2.72 4.65
C VAL A 172 -12.75 2.67 5.39
N ALA A 173 -12.65 1.87 6.46
CA ALA A 173 -11.38 1.68 7.18
C ALA A 173 -10.29 1.00 6.33
N LEU A 174 -10.66 0.25 5.29
CA LEU A 174 -9.72 -0.38 4.36
C LEU A 174 -9.25 0.55 3.23
N ALA A 175 -10.00 1.62 2.93
CA ALA A 175 -9.68 2.52 1.82
C ALA A 175 -8.25 3.10 1.82
N PRO A 176 -7.60 3.41 2.97
CA PRO A 176 -6.21 3.87 2.98
C PRO A 176 -5.17 2.78 2.64
N ALA A 177 -5.56 1.50 2.67
CA ALA A 177 -4.65 0.37 2.63
C ALA A 177 -4.73 -0.46 1.34
N VAL A 178 -5.82 -0.34 0.57
CA VAL A 178 -6.07 -1.09 -0.66
C VAL A 178 -6.93 -0.28 -1.64
N THR A 179 -6.68 -0.42 -2.94
CA THR A 179 -7.49 0.22 -3.98
C THR A 179 -8.90 -0.38 -4.06
N SER A 180 -9.88 0.39 -4.50
CA SER A 180 -11.26 -0.10 -4.71
C SER A 180 -11.30 -1.31 -5.66
N ALA A 181 -10.46 -1.27 -6.71
CA ALA A 181 -10.25 -2.34 -7.68
C ALA A 181 -9.79 -3.65 -7.00
N ALA A 182 -8.66 -3.59 -6.30
CA ALA A 182 -8.10 -4.78 -5.63
C ALA A 182 -9.03 -5.31 -4.53
N LEU A 183 -9.75 -4.44 -3.82
CA LEU A 183 -10.74 -4.82 -2.83
C LEU A 183 -11.91 -5.60 -3.44
N LEU A 184 -12.45 -5.13 -4.56
CA LEU A 184 -13.52 -5.80 -5.30
C LEU A 184 -13.07 -7.15 -5.87
N ASP A 185 -11.86 -7.22 -6.41
CA ASP A 185 -11.28 -8.45 -6.95
C ASP A 185 -11.01 -9.50 -5.86
N ALA A 186 -10.55 -9.09 -4.68
CA ALA A 186 -10.37 -9.97 -3.54
C ALA A 186 -11.71 -10.48 -2.98
N LEU A 187 -12.73 -9.62 -2.88
CA LEU A 187 -14.08 -10.03 -2.46
C LEU A 187 -14.70 -11.05 -3.44
N ASP A 188 -14.60 -10.81 -4.74
CA ASP A 188 -15.18 -11.73 -5.75
C ASP A 188 -14.43 -13.07 -5.79
N ARG A 189 -13.09 -13.07 -5.71
CA ARG A 189 -12.30 -14.30 -5.63
C ARG A 189 -12.61 -15.11 -4.37
N GLY A 190 -12.64 -14.45 -3.20
CA GLY A 190 -12.99 -15.13 -1.97
C GLY A 190 -14.41 -15.69 -1.97
N LEU A 191 -15.36 -15.02 -2.64
CA LEU A 191 -16.72 -15.54 -2.83
C LEU A 191 -16.79 -16.74 -3.79
N ALA A 192 -15.92 -16.79 -4.80
CA ALA A 192 -15.82 -17.93 -5.70
C ALA A 192 -15.20 -19.17 -5.01
N GLU A 193 -14.30 -18.95 -4.05
CA GLU A 193 -13.62 -20.00 -3.29
C GLU A 193 -14.42 -20.48 -2.06
N ALA A 194 -15.25 -19.61 -1.48
CA ALA A 194 -16.05 -19.94 -0.32
C ALA A 194 -17.12 -21.01 -0.64
N ARG A 195 -16.99 -22.18 0.00
CA ARG A 195 -17.98 -23.27 -0.11
C ARG A 195 -19.35 -22.89 0.47
N ASP A 196 -19.34 -22.07 1.52
CA ASP A 196 -20.53 -21.50 2.14
C ASP A 196 -20.58 -20.01 1.78
N GLY A 197 -21.57 -19.62 0.98
CA GLY A 197 -21.69 -18.26 0.47
C GLY A 197 -22.05 -17.27 1.57
N SER A 198 -21.04 -16.70 2.24
CA SER A 198 -21.20 -15.68 3.29
C SER A 198 -22.05 -14.51 2.79
N LEU A 199 -23.21 -14.29 3.43
CA LEU A 199 -24.10 -13.20 3.08
C LEU A 199 -23.45 -11.86 3.38
N ALA A 200 -22.69 -11.77 4.47
CA ALA A 200 -21.93 -10.57 4.83
C ALA A 200 -20.91 -10.17 3.74
N ALA A 201 -20.14 -11.12 3.21
CA ALA A 201 -19.19 -10.84 2.12
C ALA A 201 -19.90 -10.42 0.82
N ARG A 202 -21.04 -11.03 0.48
CA ARG A 202 -21.85 -10.64 -0.68
C ARG A 202 -22.41 -9.21 -0.53
N ARG A 203 -22.90 -8.86 0.67
CA ARG A 203 -23.34 -7.49 1.00
C ARG A 203 -22.20 -6.50 0.89
N ALA A 204 -21.03 -6.83 1.44
CA ALA A 204 -19.84 -5.99 1.36
C ALA A 204 -19.42 -5.71 -0.09
N LEU A 205 -19.42 -6.73 -0.96
CA LEU A 205 -19.14 -6.54 -2.39
C LEU A 205 -20.16 -5.61 -3.05
N ILE A 206 -21.46 -5.80 -2.79
CA ILE A 206 -22.51 -4.93 -3.35
C ILE A 206 -22.31 -3.48 -2.89
N LEU A 207 -22.03 -3.25 -1.60
CA LEU A 207 -21.79 -1.91 -1.05
C LEU A 207 -20.57 -1.25 -1.69
N GLN A 208 -19.46 -1.99 -1.85
CA GLN A 208 -18.26 -1.47 -2.46
C GLN A 208 -18.45 -1.17 -3.95
N ALA A 209 -19.07 -2.08 -4.70
CA ALA A 209 -19.30 -1.98 -6.14
C ALA A 209 -20.27 -0.85 -6.52
N THR A 210 -21.11 -0.42 -5.58
CA THR A 210 -22.07 0.67 -5.72
C THR A 210 -21.65 1.94 -4.96
N SER A 211 -20.38 2.04 -4.57
CA SER A 211 -19.83 3.23 -3.92
C SER A 211 -19.40 4.27 -4.96
N VAL A 212 -19.51 5.55 -4.62
CA VAL A 212 -18.98 6.65 -5.45
C VAL A 212 -17.47 6.49 -5.68
N ALA A 213 -16.74 6.04 -4.65
CA ALA A 213 -15.31 5.79 -4.76
C ALA A 213 -14.98 4.72 -5.81
N ALA A 214 -15.75 3.63 -5.89
CA ALA A 214 -15.57 2.62 -6.93
C ALA A 214 -15.92 3.18 -8.32
N ALA A 215 -17.02 3.92 -8.46
CA ALA A 215 -17.40 4.53 -9.73
C ALA A 215 -16.35 5.52 -10.25
N ASP A 216 -15.75 6.32 -9.37
CA ASP A 216 -14.73 7.32 -9.74
C ASP A 216 -13.36 6.68 -10.08
N THR A 217 -13.05 5.50 -9.52
CA THR A 217 -11.72 4.85 -9.66
C THR A 217 -11.70 3.64 -10.59
N CYS A 218 -12.86 3.07 -10.94
CA CYS A 218 -12.99 1.85 -11.73
C CYS A 218 -13.89 2.03 -12.98
N PRO A 219 -13.74 3.10 -13.78
CA PRO A 219 -14.60 3.31 -14.94
C PRO A 219 -14.44 2.20 -15.99
N GLY A 220 -15.55 1.74 -16.57
CA GLY A 220 -15.54 0.73 -17.63
C GLY A 220 -15.39 -0.72 -17.14
N ARG A 221 -15.31 -0.95 -15.83
CA ARG A 221 -15.21 -2.30 -15.24
C ARG A 221 -16.57 -2.96 -14.99
N ALA A 222 -17.67 -2.23 -15.15
CA ALA A 222 -19.04 -2.72 -14.91
C ALA A 222 -19.21 -3.40 -13.52
N GLU A 223 -18.60 -2.84 -12.47
CA GLU A 223 -18.67 -3.39 -11.10
C GLU A 223 -20.11 -3.54 -10.57
N PRO A 224 -21.05 -2.62 -10.84
CA PRO A 224 -22.48 -2.84 -10.58
C PRO A 224 -23.08 -4.11 -11.21
N VAL A 225 -22.62 -4.51 -12.41
CA VAL A 225 -23.05 -5.75 -13.07
C VAL A 225 -22.48 -6.97 -12.34
N ARG A 226 -21.25 -6.86 -11.85
CA ARG A 226 -20.63 -7.88 -10.99
C ARG A 226 -21.42 -8.06 -9.68
N ALA A 227 -21.84 -6.96 -9.07
CA ALA A 227 -22.71 -6.97 -7.89
C ALA A 227 -24.05 -7.66 -8.15
N LEU A 228 -24.66 -7.48 -9.33
CA LEU A 228 -25.87 -8.19 -9.74
C LEU A 228 -25.65 -9.71 -9.81
N ARG A 229 -24.52 -10.15 -10.38
CA ARG A 229 -24.16 -11.58 -10.43
C ARG A 229 -24.01 -12.16 -9.02
N VAL A 230 -23.37 -11.42 -8.12
CA VAL A 230 -23.18 -11.82 -6.72
C VAL A 230 -24.49 -11.82 -5.94
N ALA A 231 -25.41 -10.89 -6.21
CA ALA A 231 -26.76 -10.90 -5.64
C ALA A 231 -27.55 -12.15 -6.08
N GLY A 232 -27.35 -12.58 -7.33
CA GLY A 232 -27.96 -13.80 -7.88
C GLY A 232 -29.48 -13.75 -7.77
N SER A 233 -30.08 -14.81 -7.20
CA SER A 233 -31.53 -14.87 -6.94
C SER A 233 -31.92 -14.46 -5.52
N ASP A 234 -31.01 -13.85 -4.76
CA ASP A 234 -31.31 -13.42 -3.40
C ASP A 234 -32.08 -12.10 -3.40
N ARG A 235 -33.35 -12.15 -3.00
CA ARG A 235 -34.23 -10.98 -2.96
C ARG A 235 -33.73 -9.86 -2.05
N GLY A 236 -33.09 -10.19 -0.93
CA GLY A 236 -32.55 -9.18 -0.01
C GLY A 236 -31.38 -8.42 -0.64
N LEU A 237 -30.48 -9.14 -1.30
CA LEU A 237 -29.34 -8.55 -2.00
C LEU A 237 -29.75 -7.78 -3.26
N LEU A 238 -30.74 -8.29 -4.01
CA LEU A 238 -31.28 -7.56 -5.16
C LEU A 238 -31.95 -6.24 -4.72
N HIS A 239 -32.65 -6.25 -3.58
CA HIS A 239 -33.23 -5.03 -3.03
C HIS A 239 -32.15 -4.03 -2.62
N LEU A 240 -31.13 -4.48 -1.88
CA LEU A 240 -29.97 -3.65 -1.51
C LEU A 240 -29.30 -3.05 -2.75
N LEU A 241 -28.97 -3.89 -3.74
CA LEU A 241 -28.34 -3.44 -5.00
C LEU A 241 -29.19 -2.37 -5.69
N THR A 242 -30.51 -2.55 -5.76
CA THR A 242 -31.40 -1.57 -6.40
C THR A 242 -31.36 -0.22 -5.70
N LEU A 243 -31.44 -0.21 -4.37
CA LEU A 243 -31.37 1.02 -3.57
C LEU A 243 -30.02 1.73 -3.75
N ARG A 244 -28.93 0.97 -3.70
CA ARG A 244 -27.58 1.52 -3.85
C ARG A 244 -27.31 2.04 -5.27
N LEU A 245 -27.90 1.43 -6.30
CA LEU A 245 -27.79 1.94 -7.68
C LEU A 245 -28.54 3.24 -7.88
N GLN A 246 -29.71 3.40 -7.25
CA GLN A 246 -30.43 4.68 -7.27
C GLN A 246 -29.58 5.79 -6.65
N ASP A 247 -29.06 5.55 -5.44
CA ASP A 247 -28.16 6.49 -4.74
C ASP A 247 -26.91 6.82 -5.57
N LEU A 248 -26.28 5.81 -6.18
CA LEU A 248 -25.12 6.02 -7.04
C LEU A 248 -25.45 6.90 -8.26
N LEU A 249 -26.54 6.63 -8.98
CA LEU A 249 -26.90 7.36 -10.18
C LEU A 249 -27.37 8.79 -9.88
N GLU A 250 -27.98 9.02 -8.72
CA GLU A 250 -28.29 10.37 -8.23
C GLU A 250 -27.03 11.20 -7.99
N GLN A 251 -25.97 10.59 -7.43
CA GLN A 251 -24.71 11.27 -7.13
C GLN A 251 -23.73 11.32 -8.32
N ARG A 252 -23.80 10.35 -9.23
CA ARG A 252 -22.87 10.12 -10.34
C ARG A 252 -23.64 9.62 -11.58
N PRO A 253 -24.35 10.50 -12.31
CA PRO A 253 -25.05 10.11 -13.53
C PRO A 253 -24.14 9.48 -14.60
N GLN A 254 -22.86 9.86 -14.64
CA GLN A 254 -21.88 9.29 -15.57
C GLN A 254 -21.60 7.79 -15.37
N ALA A 255 -22.01 7.19 -14.24
CA ALA A 255 -21.84 5.75 -13.97
C ALA A 255 -22.91 4.88 -14.65
N GLU A 256 -23.91 5.47 -15.31
CA GLU A 256 -24.98 4.76 -16.03
C GLU A 256 -24.49 3.68 -17.01
N PRO A 257 -23.43 3.90 -17.84
CA PRO A 257 -22.96 2.89 -18.77
C PRO A 257 -22.42 1.62 -18.11
N ASP A 258 -21.92 1.73 -16.87
CA ASP A 258 -21.37 0.62 -16.09
C ASP A 258 -22.45 -0.11 -15.26
N CYS A 259 -23.69 0.41 -15.25
CA CYS A 259 -24.79 -0.15 -14.49
C CYS A 259 -25.52 -1.28 -15.24
N PRO A 260 -26.11 -2.26 -14.52
CA PRO A 260 -26.90 -3.31 -15.16
C PRO A 260 -28.15 -2.73 -15.83
N SER A 261 -28.47 -3.25 -17.01
CA SER A 261 -29.70 -2.86 -17.71
C SER A 261 -30.95 -3.18 -16.87
N ILE A 262 -32.00 -2.36 -17.04
CA ILE A 262 -33.30 -2.58 -16.41
C ILE A 262 -33.84 -3.98 -16.72
N THR A 263 -33.61 -4.48 -17.94
CA THR A 263 -34.02 -5.84 -18.35
C THR A 263 -33.31 -6.92 -17.53
N ALA A 264 -32.01 -6.78 -17.27
CA ALA A 264 -31.25 -7.72 -16.45
C ALA A 264 -31.74 -7.72 -14.98
N LEU A 265 -31.98 -6.54 -14.42
CA LEU A 265 -32.53 -6.40 -13.06
C LEU A 265 -33.93 -7.06 -12.93
N ARG A 266 -34.82 -6.82 -13.90
CA ARG A 266 -36.17 -7.44 -13.93
C ARG A 266 -36.10 -8.96 -14.07
N ALA A 267 -35.20 -9.47 -14.91
CA ALA A 267 -35.02 -10.90 -15.09
C ALA A 267 -34.57 -11.57 -13.77
N ALA A 268 -33.59 -10.98 -13.08
CA ALA A 268 -33.12 -11.48 -11.78
C ALA A 268 -34.23 -11.47 -10.72
N ALA A 269 -35.01 -10.39 -10.62
CA ALA A 269 -36.13 -10.28 -9.67
C ALA A 269 -37.25 -11.30 -9.95
N THR A 270 -37.55 -11.54 -11.23
CA THR A 270 -38.57 -12.52 -11.64
C THR A 270 -38.14 -13.94 -11.29
N HIS A 271 -36.87 -14.27 -11.54
CA HIS A 271 -36.28 -15.56 -11.18
C HIS A 271 -36.32 -15.80 -9.66
N ALA A 272 -35.90 -14.82 -8.86
CA ALA A 272 -35.95 -14.89 -7.40
C ALA A 272 -37.38 -15.16 -6.89
N THR A 273 -38.38 -14.50 -7.49
CA THR A 273 -39.79 -14.68 -7.14
C THR A 273 -40.31 -16.07 -7.52
N ALA A 274 -39.88 -16.63 -8.65
CA ALA A 274 -40.26 -17.96 -9.08
C ALA A 274 -39.70 -19.06 -8.15
N LEU A 275 -38.44 -18.95 -7.73
CA LEU A 275 -37.81 -19.90 -6.80
C LEU A 275 -38.50 -19.92 -5.43
N ASP A 276 -38.93 -18.75 -4.94
CA ASP A 276 -39.65 -18.63 -3.67
C ASP A 276 -41.02 -19.32 -3.74
N ARG A 277 -41.75 -19.14 -4.85
CA ARG A 277 -43.04 -19.82 -5.10
C ARG A 277 -42.91 -21.34 -5.19
N MET A 278 -41.77 -21.85 -5.66
CA MET A 278 -41.51 -23.29 -5.76
C MET A 278 -41.06 -23.93 -4.44
N GLY A 279 -40.92 -23.15 -3.35
CA GLY A 279 -40.58 -23.68 -2.02
C GLY A 279 -39.15 -24.25 -1.88
N LEU A 280 -38.32 -24.12 -2.90
CA LEU A 280 -36.97 -24.72 -2.98
C LEU A 280 -35.93 -24.02 -2.08
N ARG A 281 -36.31 -22.95 -1.36
CA ARG A 281 -35.38 -22.13 -0.56
C ARG A 281 -35.22 -22.59 0.90
N ARG A 282 -36.06 -23.50 1.43
CA ARG A 282 -36.02 -23.92 2.85
C ARG A 282 -35.01 -25.03 3.19
N GLY A 283 -34.27 -25.58 2.23
CA GLY A 283 -33.39 -26.73 2.45
C GLY A 283 -32.02 -26.43 3.08
N ALA A 284 -31.48 -25.22 2.95
CA ALA A 284 -30.06 -24.95 3.25
C ALA A 284 -29.79 -24.31 4.64
N SER A 285 -30.83 -23.93 5.41
CA SER A 285 -30.67 -23.20 6.68
C SER A 285 -31.08 -24.03 7.92
N ARG A 286 -31.28 -25.34 7.79
CA ARG A 286 -31.77 -26.21 8.89
C ARG A 286 -30.88 -27.40 9.26
N ALA A 287 -29.64 -27.45 8.78
CA ALA A 287 -28.64 -28.32 9.38
C ALA A 287 -27.71 -27.44 10.24
N ALA A 288 -27.82 -27.64 11.54
CA ALA A 288 -27.08 -26.97 12.61
C ALA A 288 -25.57 -27.23 12.54
#